data_AF-A0A399P793-F1
#
_entry.id   AF-A0A399P793-F1
#
_cell.length_a   1.000
_cell.length_b   1.000
_cell.length_c   1.000
_cell.angle_alpha   90.00
_cell.angle_beta   90.00
_cell.angle_gamma   90.00
#
_symmetry.space_group_name_H-M   'P 1'
#
loop_
_entity.id
_entity.type
_entity.pdbx_description
1 polymer ?
#
loop_
_entity_poly.entity_id
_entity_poly.type
_entity_poly.pdbx_seq_one_letter_code
_entity_poly.pdbx_strand_id
1 'polypeptide(L)'
;VAGLAAWAVSVWFIGGFLGSSGVIPAVQRASSSRILATLDRVSPISSGTALSTLDDALHDVGYPRVFANGEGAIADTAAPDADVPDAVRRSASSVVKVLSSAPACGTSSSGSGWVVQGDRVVTNAHVVTGSDQVYVQQGGTGQLLEADLVVFDPARDVAILAVPGLTAAPLALGDELAASDAAV
;
A
#
# COMPACT_ATOMS: atom_id res chain seq x y z
N VAL A 1 -30.78 -16.73 -8.49
CA VAL A 1 -29.44 -17.09 -7.97
C VAL A 1 -28.33 -16.43 -8.77
N ALA A 2 -28.24 -16.62 -10.10
CA ALA A 2 -27.20 -16.00 -10.93
C ALA A 2 -27.10 -14.47 -10.82
N GLY A 3 -28.23 -13.74 -10.82
CA GLY A 3 -28.22 -12.28 -10.67
C GLY A 3 -27.72 -11.78 -9.31
N LEU A 4 -28.00 -12.52 -8.23
CA LEU A 4 -27.50 -12.21 -6.88
C LEU A 4 -25.99 -12.46 -6.78
N ALA A 5 -25.50 -13.55 -7.38
CA ALA A 5 -24.07 -13.85 -7.44
C ALA A 5 -23.33 -12.79 -8.27
N ALA A 6 -23.85 -12.43 -9.45
CA ALA A 6 -23.27 -11.38 -10.28
C ALA A 6 -23.24 -10.03 -9.56
N TRP A 7 -24.33 -9.64 -8.89
CA TRP A 7 -24.36 -8.42 -8.07
C TRP A 7 -23.33 -8.46 -6.94
N ALA A 8 -23.24 -9.57 -6.21
CA ALA A 8 -22.30 -9.73 -5.10
C ALA A 8 -20.84 -9.61 -5.57
N VAL A 9 -20.48 -10.27 -6.68
CA VAL A 9 -19.15 -10.18 -7.29
C VAL A 9 -18.85 -8.75 -7.74
N SER A 10 -19.78 -8.08 -8.42
CA SER A 10 -19.59 -6.69 -8.86
C SER A 10 -19.40 -5.72 -7.71
N VAL A 11 -20.24 -5.82 -6.67
CA VAL A 11 -20.13 -4.95 -5.48
C VAL A 11 -18.82 -5.20 -4.74
N TRP A 12 -18.42 -6.46 -4.57
CA TRP A 12 -17.16 -6.82 -3.95
C TRP A 12 -15.95 -6.32 -4.74
N PHE A 13 -15.96 -6.49 -6.07
CA PHE A 13 -14.86 -6.06 -6.94
C PHE A 13 -14.72 -4.53 -6.97
N ILE A 14 -15.83 -3.81 -7.17
CA ILE A 14 -15.85 -2.34 -7.17
C ILE A 14 -15.47 -1.80 -5.78
N GLY A 15 -15.98 -2.41 -4.71
CA GLY A 15 -15.64 -2.02 -3.35
C GLY A 15 -14.15 -2.20 -3.04
N GLY A 16 -13.55 -3.30 -3.48
CA GLY A 16 -12.11 -3.54 -3.39
C GLY A 16 -11.29 -2.51 -4.15
N PHE A 17 -11.68 -2.19 -5.39
CA PHE A 17 -11.05 -1.15 -6.20
C PHE A 17 -11.12 0.25 -5.54
N LEU A 18 -12.28 0.61 -4.98
CA LEU A 18 -12.43 1.88 -4.27
C LEU A 18 -11.60 1.92 -2.98
N GLY A 19 -11.47 0.79 -2.28
CA GLY A 19 -10.62 0.66 -1.09
C GLY A 19 -9.12 0.68 -1.40
N SER A 20 -8.71 0.19 -2.56
CA SER A 20 -7.32 0.23 -3.01
C SER A 20 -6.92 1.60 -3.59
N SER A 21 -7.89 2.43 -4.00
CA SER A 21 -7.64 3.78 -4.51
C SER A 21 -6.98 4.72 -3.48
N GLY A 22 -6.43 5.83 -3.96
CA GLY A 22 -5.92 6.93 -3.12
C GLY A 22 -6.99 7.92 -2.67
N VAL A 23 -8.25 7.76 -3.11
CA VAL A 23 -9.31 8.73 -2.86
C VAL A 23 -9.89 8.52 -1.47
N ILE A 24 -9.43 9.31 -0.49
CA ILE A 24 -9.76 9.12 0.93
C ILE A 24 -11.26 8.96 1.21
N PRO A 25 -12.17 9.80 0.67
CA PRO A 25 -13.61 9.61 0.91
C PRO A 25 -14.16 8.29 0.36
N ALA A 26 -13.56 7.75 -0.71
CA ALA A 26 -13.95 6.43 -1.24
C ALA A 26 -13.44 5.31 -0.32
N VAL A 27 -12.18 5.40 0.11
CA VAL A 27 -11.57 4.44 1.05
C VAL A 27 -12.32 4.41 2.38
N GLN A 28 -12.71 5.56 2.92
CA GLN A 28 -13.51 5.66 4.16
C GLN A 28 -14.86 4.94 4.02
N ARG A 29 -15.56 5.12 2.90
CA ARG A 29 -16.85 4.45 2.64
C ARG A 29 -16.69 2.96 2.41
N ALA A 30 -15.63 2.55 1.70
CA ALA A 30 -15.33 1.15 1.45
C ALA A 30 -14.99 0.42 2.76
N SER A 31 -14.10 0.98 3.57
CA SER A 31 -13.64 0.40 4.85
C SER A 31 -14.73 0.30 5.92
N SER A 32 -15.68 1.24 5.94
CA SER A 32 -16.83 1.23 6.87
C SER A 32 -18.03 0.39 6.39
N SER A 33 -17.97 -0.17 5.17
CA SER A 33 -19.09 -0.92 4.59
C SER A 33 -19.20 -2.34 5.15
N ARG A 34 -20.27 -2.61 5.90
CA ARG A 34 -20.59 -3.97 6.39
C ARG A 34 -20.86 -4.97 5.27
N ILE A 35 -21.40 -4.51 4.15
CA ILE A 35 -21.66 -5.35 2.97
C ILE A 35 -20.34 -5.83 2.40
N LEU A 36 -19.38 -4.92 2.16
CA LEU A 36 -18.06 -5.27 1.63
C LEU A 36 -17.30 -6.17 2.60
N ALA A 37 -17.31 -5.87 3.90
CA ALA A 37 -16.67 -6.71 4.91
C ALA A 37 -17.26 -8.14 4.97
N THR A 38 -18.56 -8.30 4.68
CA THR A 38 -19.20 -9.62 4.66
C THR A 38 -18.90 -10.37 3.36
N LEU A 39 -18.95 -9.68 2.22
CA LEU A 39 -18.63 -10.26 0.92
C LEU A 39 -17.17 -10.73 0.87
N ASP A 40 -16.25 -9.92 1.37
CA ASP A 40 -14.82 -10.26 1.40
C ASP A 40 -14.53 -11.47 2.32
N ARG A 41 -15.28 -11.61 3.43
CA ARG A 41 -15.16 -12.77 4.34
C ARG A 41 -15.67 -14.09 3.74
N VAL A 42 -16.70 -14.03 2.91
CA VAL A 42 -17.32 -15.23 2.30
C VAL A 42 -16.63 -15.59 0.97
N SER A 43 -15.94 -14.63 0.36
CA SER A 43 -15.17 -14.87 -0.86
C SER A 43 -13.95 -15.77 -0.57
N PRO A 44 -13.63 -16.74 -1.47
CA PRO A 44 -12.46 -17.60 -1.33
C PRO A 44 -11.13 -16.88 -1.56
N ILE A 45 -11.16 -15.70 -2.19
CA ILE A 45 -10.00 -14.82 -2.42
C ILE A 45 -10.35 -13.40 -1.96
N SER A 46 -9.35 -12.59 -1.64
CA SER A 46 -9.56 -11.17 -1.32
C SER A 46 -9.76 -10.33 -2.58
N SER A 47 -10.50 -9.23 -2.46
CA SER A 47 -10.73 -8.33 -3.61
C SER A 47 -9.43 -7.71 -4.14
N GLY A 48 -8.45 -7.49 -3.27
CA GLY A 48 -7.12 -7.03 -3.66
C GLY A 48 -6.36 -8.06 -4.51
N THR A 49 -6.41 -9.34 -4.13
CA THR A 49 -5.78 -10.43 -4.89
C THR A 49 -6.40 -10.59 -6.27
N ALA A 50 -7.73 -10.47 -6.38
CA ALA A 50 -8.39 -10.53 -7.67
C ALA A 50 -8.00 -9.36 -8.59
N LEU A 51 -7.83 -8.17 -8.01
CA LEU A 51 -7.38 -7.00 -8.74
C LEU A 51 -5.92 -7.11 -9.18
N SER A 52 -5.02 -7.65 -8.34
CA SER A 52 -3.62 -7.87 -8.71
C SER A 52 -3.48 -8.87 -9.85
N THR A 53 -4.21 -10.00 -9.81
CA THR A 53 -4.20 -10.98 -10.91
C THR A 53 -4.71 -10.39 -12.22
N LEU A 54 -5.68 -9.48 -12.18
CA LEU A 54 -6.14 -8.77 -13.38
C LEU A 54 -5.05 -7.80 -13.89
N ASP A 55 -4.38 -7.09 -13.00
CA ASP A 55 -3.27 -6.20 -13.35
C ASP A 55 -2.10 -6.95 -13.99
N ASP A 56 -1.74 -8.12 -13.46
CA ASP A 56 -0.71 -9.01 -14.04
C ASP A 56 -1.11 -9.47 -15.45
N ALA A 57 -2.37 -9.89 -15.63
CA ALA A 57 -2.89 -10.30 -16.94
C ALA A 57 -2.91 -9.14 -17.96
N LEU A 58 -3.09 -7.90 -17.50
CA LEU A 58 -3.02 -6.70 -18.33
C LEU A 58 -1.56 -6.29 -18.62
N HIS A 59 -0.63 -6.52 -17.68
CA HIS A 59 0.81 -6.30 -17.87
C HIS A 59 1.35 -7.11 -19.06
N ASP A 60 0.88 -8.35 -19.22
CA ASP A 60 1.24 -9.21 -20.35
C ASP A 60 0.77 -8.68 -21.71
N VAL A 61 -0.22 -7.78 -21.73
CA VAL A 61 -0.73 -7.11 -22.95
C VAL A 61 0.10 -5.86 -23.29
N GLY A 62 1.00 -5.44 -22.40
CA GLY A 62 2.03 -4.43 -22.62
C GLY A 62 1.61 -3.02 -22.15
N TYR A 63 2.11 -2.62 -20.98
CA TYR A 63 2.05 -1.21 -20.58
C TYR A 63 2.90 -0.32 -21.50
N PRO A 64 2.52 0.96 -21.70
CA PRO A 64 3.39 1.93 -22.34
C PRO A 64 4.71 2.00 -21.58
N ARG A 65 5.83 1.67 -22.23
CA ARG A 65 7.16 1.75 -21.62
C ARG A 65 7.52 3.22 -21.37
N VAL A 66 7.27 3.71 -20.16
CA VAL A 66 7.51 5.12 -19.77
C VAL A 66 9.00 5.49 -19.74
N PHE A 67 9.89 4.49 -19.79
CA PHE A 67 11.35 4.65 -19.83
C PHE A 67 12.00 4.16 -21.13
N ALA A 68 11.23 4.02 -22.23
CA ALA A 68 11.76 3.49 -23.50
C ALA A 68 12.93 4.31 -24.09
N ASN A 69 13.15 5.54 -23.61
CA ASN A 69 14.06 6.52 -24.22
C ASN A 69 15.19 6.97 -23.27
N GLY A 70 15.36 6.33 -22.10
CA GLY A 70 16.37 6.73 -21.11
C GLY A 70 17.72 6.05 -21.34
N GLU A 71 18.80 6.84 -21.39
CA GLU A 71 20.21 6.39 -21.44
C GLU A 71 20.72 5.85 -20.07
N GLY A 72 19.84 5.26 -19.27
CA GLY A 72 20.22 4.65 -18.00
C GLY A 72 20.75 3.24 -18.25
N ALA A 73 22.00 2.97 -17.88
CA ALA A 73 22.48 1.60 -17.78
C ALA A 73 21.69 0.89 -16.67
N ILE A 74 20.68 0.12 -17.05
CA ILE A 74 20.01 -0.80 -16.14
C ILE A 74 21.08 -1.82 -15.75
N ALA A 75 21.41 -1.88 -14.46
CA ALA A 75 22.36 -2.88 -13.97
C ALA A 75 21.82 -4.27 -14.32
N ASP A 76 22.64 -5.04 -15.04
CA ASP A 76 22.30 -6.42 -15.37
C ASP A 76 22.32 -7.22 -14.06
N THR A 77 21.15 -7.73 -13.67
CA THR A 77 20.94 -8.43 -12.40
C THR A 77 20.22 -9.73 -12.70
N ALA A 78 20.57 -10.78 -11.96
CA ALA A 78 19.86 -12.04 -12.06
C ALA A 78 18.39 -11.84 -11.68
N ALA A 79 17.50 -12.62 -12.30
CA ALA A 79 16.11 -12.64 -11.89
C ALA A 79 16.01 -12.96 -10.38
N PRO A 80 15.13 -12.29 -9.63
CA PRO A 80 14.91 -12.61 -8.23
C PRO A 80 14.39 -14.04 -8.08
N ASP A 81 14.71 -14.67 -6.95
CA ASP A 81 14.16 -15.98 -6.60
C ASP A 81 12.62 -15.91 -6.58
N ALA A 82 11.98 -16.93 -7.14
CA ALA A 82 10.53 -17.02 -7.18
C ALA A 82 9.93 -17.33 -5.80
N ASP A 83 10.72 -17.95 -4.91
CA ASP A 83 10.28 -18.29 -3.56
C ASP A 83 10.39 -17.09 -2.62
N VAL A 84 9.26 -16.71 -2.00
CA VAL A 84 9.23 -15.65 -0.98
C VAL A 84 9.61 -16.23 0.39
N PRO A 85 10.69 -15.75 1.04
CA PRO A 85 11.09 -16.25 2.35
C PRO A 85 10.04 -16.02 3.44
N ASP A 86 9.99 -16.92 4.43
CA ASP A 86 9.10 -16.79 5.59
C ASP A 86 9.33 -15.50 6.40
N ALA A 87 10.55 -14.95 6.35
CA ALA A 87 10.85 -13.66 6.95
C ALA A 87 10.00 -12.53 6.34
N VAL A 88 9.90 -12.47 5.00
CA VAL A 88 9.11 -11.46 4.28
C VAL A 88 7.63 -11.59 4.62
N ARG A 89 7.10 -12.82 4.63
CA ARG A 89 5.70 -13.09 5.00
C ARG A 89 5.36 -12.60 6.42
N ARG A 90 6.26 -12.81 7.37
CA ARG A 90 6.08 -12.35 8.77
C ARG A 90 6.13 -10.82 8.88
N SER A 91 7.03 -10.18 8.12
CA SER A 91 7.19 -8.73 8.13
C SER A 91 5.98 -7.97 7.58
N ALA A 92 5.15 -8.59 6.75
CA ALA A 92 3.97 -7.97 6.16
C ALA A 92 2.99 -7.37 7.20
N SER A 93 2.93 -7.95 8.41
CA SER A 93 2.08 -7.46 9.51
C SER A 93 2.53 -6.11 10.09
N SER A 94 3.78 -5.70 9.81
CA SER A 94 4.40 -4.45 10.24
C SER A 94 4.47 -3.40 9.13
N VAL A 95 3.96 -3.72 7.94
CA VAL A 95 3.85 -2.81 6.81
C VAL A 95 2.44 -2.23 6.79
N VAL A 96 2.35 -0.94 6.48
CA VAL A 96 1.10 -0.18 6.47
C VAL A 96 0.92 0.54 5.15
N LYS A 97 -0.33 0.78 4.78
CA LYS A 97 -0.68 1.70 3.68
C LYS A 97 -0.77 3.11 4.25
N VAL A 98 -0.15 4.07 3.58
CA VAL A 98 -0.18 5.48 3.92
C VAL A 98 -1.03 6.21 2.89
N LEU A 99 -1.99 7.00 3.36
CA LEU A 99 -2.87 7.80 2.53
C LEU A 99 -2.73 9.26 2.94
N SER A 100 -2.49 10.14 1.98
CA SER A 100 -2.41 11.57 2.24
C SER A 100 -3.36 12.33 1.33
N SER A 101 -3.92 13.43 1.84
CA SER A 101 -4.80 14.30 1.07
C SER A 101 -4.27 15.73 1.10
N ALA A 102 -4.17 16.32 -0.10
CA ALA A 102 -3.84 17.72 -0.32
C ALA A 102 -5.01 18.40 -1.07
N PRO A 103 -6.14 18.70 -0.38
CA PRO A 103 -7.31 19.34 -1.00
C PRO A 103 -6.97 20.64 -1.74
N ALA A 104 -6.07 21.46 -1.20
CA ALA A 104 -5.62 22.70 -1.84
C ALA A 104 -4.96 22.46 -3.21
N CYS A 105 -4.35 21.30 -3.41
CA CYS A 105 -3.73 20.89 -4.66
C CYS A 105 -4.65 20.00 -5.52
N GLY A 106 -5.86 19.68 -5.05
CA GLY A 106 -6.79 18.76 -5.71
C GLY A 106 -6.24 17.34 -5.84
N THR A 107 -5.31 16.95 -4.97
CA THR A 107 -4.57 15.68 -5.09
C THR A 107 -4.65 14.85 -3.82
N SER A 108 -4.50 13.54 -4.00
CA SER A 108 -4.37 12.55 -2.93
C SER A 108 -3.25 11.59 -3.29
N SER A 109 -2.44 11.21 -2.32
CA SER A 109 -1.36 10.24 -2.52
C SER A 109 -1.64 8.95 -1.77
N SER A 110 -1.14 7.85 -2.32
CA SER A 110 -1.14 6.53 -1.69
C SER A 110 0.27 5.99 -1.75
N GLY A 111 0.80 5.61 -0.59
CA GLY A 111 2.12 5.03 -0.43
C GLY A 111 2.11 3.88 0.57
N SER A 112 3.30 3.41 0.91
CA SER A 112 3.52 2.41 1.95
C SER A 112 4.45 2.97 3.03
N GLY A 113 4.39 2.37 4.21
CA GLY A 113 5.34 2.63 5.28
C GLY A 113 5.53 1.39 6.14
N TRP A 114 6.47 1.44 7.06
CA TRP A 114 6.68 0.37 8.03
C TRP A 114 6.80 0.91 9.45
N VAL A 115 6.43 0.09 10.42
CA VAL A 115 6.55 0.43 11.83
C VAL A 115 8.01 0.32 12.26
N VAL A 116 8.64 1.44 12.61
CA VAL A 116 10.05 1.48 13.05
C VAL A 116 10.18 1.37 14.56
N GLN A 117 9.18 1.87 15.27
CA GLN A 117 9.05 1.84 16.72
C GLN A 117 7.55 1.88 17.02
N GLY A 118 7.12 1.52 18.23
CA GLY A 118 5.71 1.62 18.62
C GLY A 118 5.11 2.95 18.14
N ASP A 119 3.85 2.93 17.68
CA ASP A 119 3.11 4.05 17.09
C ASP A 119 3.90 5.01 16.14
N ARG A 120 5.01 4.57 15.55
CA ARG A 120 5.86 5.34 14.62
C ARG A 120 6.04 4.61 13.31
N VAL A 121 5.70 5.29 12.23
CA VAL A 121 5.79 4.76 10.86
C VAL A 121 6.78 5.59 10.06
N VAL A 122 7.69 4.93 9.36
CA VAL A 122 8.56 5.56 8.36
C VAL A 122 7.94 5.41 6.99
N THR A 123 7.98 6.47 6.19
CA THR A 123 7.50 6.53 4.80
C THR A 123 8.38 7.50 4.00
N ASN A 124 8.18 7.57 2.69
CA ASN A 124 8.79 8.60 1.87
C ASN A 124 8.22 9.99 2.16
N ALA A 125 9.04 11.04 2.07
CA ALA A 125 8.59 12.41 2.25
C ALA A 125 7.60 12.82 1.15
N HIS A 126 7.86 12.43 -0.10
CA HIS A 126 6.97 12.75 -1.23
C HIS A 126 5.56 12.17 -1.09
N VAL A 127 5.36 11.12 -0.29
CA VAL A 127 4.05 10.53 -0.03
C VAL A 127 3.17 11.51 0.77
N VAL A 128 3.77 12.35 1.61
CA VAL A 128 3.06 13.26 2.54
C VAL A 128 3.24 14.74 2.21
N THR A 129 4.07 15.08 1.22
CA THR A 129 4.32 16.46 0.80
C THR A 129 3.03 17.19 0.44
N GLY A 130 2.84 18.38 1.03
CA GLY A 130 1.70 19.26 0.74
C GLY A 130 0.35 18.74 1.23
N SER A 131 0.33 17.65 2.00
CA SER A 131 -0.90 17.10 2.56
C SER A 131 -1.35 17.86 3.81
N ASP A 132 -2.66 18.04 3.92
CA ASP A 132 -3.31 18.60 5.11
C ASP A 132 -3.70 17.51 6.12
N GLN A 133 -3.91 16.29 5.63
CA GLN A 133 -4.28 15.13 6.44
C GLN A 133 -3.54 13.88 5.97
N VAL A 134 -3.06 13.09 6.92
CA VAL A 134 -2.40 11.80 6.68
C VAL A 134 -3.11 10.72 7.49
N TYR A 135 -3.32 9.56 6.86
CA TYR A 135 -3.94 8.39 7.45
C TYR A 135 -3.12 7.14 7.19
N VAL A 136 -3.20 6.18 8.10
CA VAL A 136 -2.51 4.90 8.05
C VAL A 136 -3.50 3.75 8.17
N GLN A 137 -3.35 2.71 7.33
CA GLN A 137 -4.09 1.45 7.42
C GLN A 137 -3.12 0.27 7.65
N GLN A 138 -3.31 -0.43 8.77
CA GLN A 138 -2.54 -1.62 9.10
C GLN A 138 -2.87 -2.77 8.14
N GLY A 139 -1.86 -3.39 7.52
CA GLY A 139 -2.06 -4.46 6.53
C GLY A 139 -2.81 -3.99 5.27
N GLY A 140 -2.87 -2.69 5.01
CA GLY A 140 -3.46 -2.11 3.80
C GLY A 140 -4.98 -2.12 3.72
N THR A 141 -5.68 -2.54 4.77
CA THR A 141 -7.15 -2.63 4.79
C THR A 141 -7.71 -2.18 6.14
N GLY A 142 -9.04 -2.08 6.25
CA GLY A 142 -9.71 -1.79 7.52
C GLY A 142 -9.65 -0.32 7.94
N GLN A 143 -9.52 -0.09 9.25
CA GLN A 143 -9.65 1.23 9.85
C GLN A 143 -8.53 2.19 9.40
N LEU A 144 -8.92 3.42 9.10
CA LEU A 144 -8.00 4.54 8.92
C LEU A 144 -7.66 5.12 10.29
N LEU A 145 -6.38 5.09 10.64
CA LEU A 145 -5.82 5.78 11.80
C LEU A 145 -5.28 7.12 11.34
N GLU A 146 -5.69 8.20 12.00
CA GLU A 146 -5.12 9.52 11.76
C GLU A 146 -3.66 9.54 12.20
N ALA A 147 -2.81 10.21 11.43
CA ALA A 147 -1.38 10.24 11.64
C ALA A 147 -0.82 11.66 11.61
N ASP A 148 0.03 11.96 12.58
CA ASP A 148 0.70 13.25 12.70
C ASP A 148 2.12 13.18 12.11
N LEU A 149 2.47 14.15 11.27
CA LEU A 149 3.82 14.28 10.73
C LEU A 149 4.77 14.79 11.79
N VAL A 150 5.72 13.96 12.24
CA VAL A 150 6.68 14.32 13.30
C VAL A 150 8.07 14.65 12.76
N VAL A 151 8.48 14.02 11.66
CA VAL A 151 9.74 14.32 10.97
C VAL A 151 9.46 14.41 9.48
N PHE A 152 10.02 15.42 8.84
CA PHE A 152 9.95 15.62 7.39
C PHE A 152 11.32 16.06 6.88
N ASP A 153 11.94 15.20 6.07
CA ASP A 153 13.22 15.45 5.42
C ASP A 153 13.10 15.21 3.90
N PRO A 154 12.84 16.26 3.11
CA PRO A 154 12.70 16.13 1.67
C PRO A 154 14.04 15.90 0.95
N ALA A 155 15.17 16.21 1.58
CA ALA A 155 16.49 16.00 0.97
C ALA A 155 16.88 14.52 0.95
N ARG A 156 16.42 13.77 1.96
CA ARG A 156 16.59 12.31 2.05
C ARG A 156 15.36 11.52 1.58
N ASP A 157 14.29 12.22 1.21
CA ASP A 157 12.96 11.66 0.93
C ASP A 157 12.42 10.76 2.06
N VAL A 158 12.58 11.19 3.32
CA VAL A 158 12.11 10.44 4.50
C VAL A 158 11.14 11.28 5.33
N ALA A 159 10.05 10.65 5.78
CA ALA A 159 9.16 11.18 6.78
C ALA A 159 8.87 10.14 7.88
N ILE A 160 8.64 10.63 9.11
CA ILE A 160 8.19 9.82 10.23
C ILE A 160 6.82 10.33 10.66
N LEU A 161 5.88 9.41 10.82
CA LEU A 161 4.52 9.65 11.28
C LEU A 161 4.33 9.10 12.70
N ALA A 162 3.65 9.84 13.55
CA ALA A 162 3.08 9.34 14.80
C ALA A 162 1.63 8.89 14.55
N VAL A 163 1.29 7.67 14.95
CA VAL A 163 0.01 7.02 14.59
C VAL A 163 -0.67 6.47 15.85
N PRO A 164 -1.37 7.32 16.63
CA PRO A 164 -2.07 6.88 17.83
C PRO A 164 -3.04 5.72 17.52
N GLY A 165 -2.97 4.64 18.32
CA GLY A 165 -3.80 3.45 18.14
C GLY A 165 -3.23 2.39 17.19
N LEU A 166 -2.05 2.60 16.61
CA LEU A 166 -1.34 1.58 15.84
C LEU A 166 -0.86 0.45 16.76
N THR A 167 -1.22 -0.79 16.42
CA THR A 167 -0.89 -1.99 17.23
C THR A 167 0.10 -2.94 16.56
N ALA A 168 0.48 -2.66 15.31
CA ALA A 168 1.47 -3.43 14.57
C ALA A 168 2.83 -3.42 15.27
N ALA A 169 3.50 -4.57 15.28
CA ALA A 169 4.83 -4.72 15.88
C ALA A 169 5.89 -4.00 15.02
N PRO A 170 6.91 -3.37 15.62
CA PRO A 170 8.01 -2.78 14.86
C PRO A 170 8.86 -3.81 14.12
N LEU A 171 9.41 -3.43 12.97
CA LEU A 171 10.47 -4.18 12.31
C LEU A 171 11.83 -3.75 12.83
N ALA A 172 12.65 -4.74 13.20
CA ALA A 172 14.06 -4.50 13.46
C ALA A 172 14.76 -4.13 12.14
N LEU A 173 15.62 -3.12 12.20
CA LEU A 173 16.53 -2.82 11.10
C LEU A 173 17.56 -3.95 11.00
N GLY A 174 17.86 -4.34 9.76
CA GLY A 174 18.93 -5.29 9.47
C GLY A 174 20.30 -4.63 9.52
N ASP A 175 21.31 -5.39 9.14
CA ASP A 175 22.66 -4.88 8.98
C ASP A 175 22.73 -3.86 7.83
N GLU A 176 23.72 -2.97 7.90
CA GLU A 176 24.00 -2.03 6.82
C GLU A 176 24.45 -2.80 5.57
N LEU A 177 23.76 -2.58 4.46
CA LEU A 177 24.04 -3.21 3.17
C LEU A 177 24.74 -2.21 2.25
N ALA A 178 25.77 -2.67 1.53
CA ALA A 178 26.36 -1.93 0.43
C ALA A 178 25.47 -2.01 -0.83
N ALA A 179 25.74 -1.12 -1.78
CA ALA A 179 25.09 -1.21 -3.08
C ALA A 179 25.38 -2.58 -3.73
N SER A 180 24.32 -3.23 -4.23
CA SER A 180 24.35 -4.57 -4.85
C SER A 180 24.55 -5.75 -3.90
N ASP A 181 24.52 -5.54 -2.57
CA ASP A 181 24.43 -6.65 -1.63
C ASP A 181 23.07 -7.36 -1.76
N ALA A 182 23.08 -8.68 -1.53
CA ALA A 182 21.86 -9.45 -1.44
C ALA A 182 21.13 -9.09 -0.13
N ALA A 183 19.89 -8.62 -0.26
CA ALA A 183 18.96 -8.53 0.85
C ALA A 183 18.10 -9.80 0.86
N VAL A 184 18.14 -10.54 1.98
CA VAL A 184 17.54 -11.86 2.26
C VAL A 184 18.07 -13.07 1.48
#